data_AF-A0ABD1IN11-F1
#
_entry.id   AF-A0ABD1IN11-F1
#
_cell.length_a   1.000
_cell.length_b   1.000
_cell.length_c   1.000
_cell.angle_alpha   90.00
_cell.angle_beta   90.00
_cell.angle_gamma   90.00
#
_symmetry.space_group_name_H-M   'P 1'
#
loop_
_entity.id
_entity.type
_entity.pdbx_description
1 polymer ?
#
loop_
_entity_poly.entity_id
_entity_poly.type
_entity_poly.pdbx_seq_one_letter_code
_entity_poly.pdbx_strand_id
1 'polypeptide(L)'
;MPAQERMEELGHRLSINSLNKKWSREEWASIIAAQISVEEKIEAALLDDGFSPDAIFAKRHQIRGFMFYPGGTSLTEPTYVGYVRSIDNLAHRHRIRRLWIPPPLLTRPLNLPHSYLV
;
A
#
# COMPACT_ATOMS: atom_id res chain seq x y z
N MET A 1 -7.10 6.84 8.39
CA MET A 1 -5.95 7.06 9.29
C MET A 1 -5.55 8.53 9.22
N PRO A 2 -5.23 9.21 10.34
CA PRO A 2 -4.70 10.57 10.33
C PRO A 2 -3.38 10.66 9.56
N ALA A 3 -3.14 11.79 8.87
CA ALA A 3 -1.93 11.97 8.04
C ALA A 3 -0.64 11.89 8.86
N GLN A 4 -0.63 12.43 10.06
CA GLN A 4 0.52 12.39 10.96
C GLN A 4 0.86 10.95 11.38
N GLU A 5 -0.14 10.17 11.80
CA GLU A 5 0.03 8.75 12.15
C GLU A 5 0.54 7.93 10.96
N ARG A 6 0.07 8.23 9.74
CA ARG A 6 0.57 7.63 8.50
C ARG A 6 2.07 7.86 8.35
N MET A 7 2.51 9.11 8.47
CA MET A 7 3.89 9.52 8.29
C MET A 7 4.81 8.88 9.34
N GLU A 8 4.38 8.86 10.60
CA GLU A 8 5.14 8.26 11.69
C GLU A 8 5.29 6.75 11.50
N GLU A 9 4.21 6.03 11.16
CA GLU A 9 4.25 4.59 10.97
C GLU A 9 5.11 4.21 9.74
N LEU A 10 5.02 4.97 8.64
CA LEU A 10 5.88 4.76 7.47
C LEU A 10 7.34 5.08 7.76
N GLY A 11 7.62 6.17 8.46
CA GLY A 11 8.97 6.55 8.86
C GLY A 11 9.63 5.52 9.76
N HIS A 12 8.91 5.04 10.78
CA HIS A 12 9.39 3.99 11.66
C HIS A 12 9.70 2.69 10.89
N ARG A 13 8.81 2.26 9.99
CA ARG A 13 9.03 1.07 9.15
C ARG A 13 10.19 1.26 8.19
N LEU A 14 10.35 2.45 7.60
CA LEU A 14 11.44 2.74 6.68
C LEU A 14 12.79 2.63 7.40
N SER A 15 12.87 3.13 8.63
CA SER A 15 14.06 2.99 9.49
C SER A 15 14.42 1.52 9.74
N ILE A 16 13.45 0.70 10.18
CA ILE A 16 13.65 -0.73 10.48
C ILE A 16 14.12 -1.52 9.24
N ASN A 17 13.54 -1.25 8.08
CA ASN A 17 13.76 -2.06 6.88
C ASN A 17 14.92 -1.54 6.00
N SER A 18 15.74 -0.62 6.52
CA SER A 18 16.83 0.03 5.78
C SER A 18 18.19 -0.17 6.44
N LEU A 19 18.36 -1.27 7.19
CA LEU A 19 19.53 -1.60 8.02
C LEU A 19 20.91 -1.44 7.33
N ASN A 20 20.98 -1.45 6.00
CA ASN A 20 22.22 -1.28 5.24
C ASN A 20 22.22 -0.10 4.26
N LYS A 21 21.24 0.81 4.33
CA LYS A 21 21.13 1.95 3.41
C LYS A 21 21.38 3.27 4.13
N LYS A 22 22.31 4.06 3.61
CA LYS A 22 22.56 5.43 4.05
C LYS A 22 21.86 6.37 3.08
N TRP A 23 20.67 6.82 3.46
CA TRP A 23 19.94 7.84 2.72
C TRP A 23 20.16 9.20 3.35
N SER A 24 20.30 10.22 2.51
CA SER A 24 20.17 11.61 2.91
C SER A 24 18.76 11.88 3.46
N ARG A 25 18.61 12.97 4.21
CA ARG A 25 17.30 13.41 4.72
C ARG A 25 16.31 13.66 3.59
N GLU A 26 16.79 14.16 2.46
CA GLU A 26 16.00 14.45 1.27
C GLU A 26 15.48 13.18 0.60
N GLU A 27 16.35 12.18 0.41
CA GLU A 27 15.95 10.85 -0.08
C GLU A 27 14.94 10.19 0.87
N TRP A 28 15.14 10.33 2.18
CA TRP A 28 14.23 9.79 3.17
C TRP A 28 12.83 10.41 3.07
N ALA A 29 12.76 11.73 2.99
CA ALA A 29 11.50 12.45 2.80
C ALA A 29 10.82 12.11 1.46
N SER A 30 11.60 11.99 0.38
CA SER A 30 11.16 11.58 -0.95
C SER A 30 10.51 10.19 -0.92
N ILE A 31 11.15 9.22 -0.26
CA ILE A 31 10.62 7.85 -0.13
C ILE A 31 9.30 7.85 0.66
N ILE A 32 9.23 8.55 1.79
CA ILE A 32 8.00 8.61 2.59
C ILE A 32 6.86 9.25 1.81
N ALA A 33 7.12 10.36 1.11
CA ALA A 33 6.12 11.00 0.26
C ALA A 33 5.62 10.07 -0.85
N ALA A 34 6.53 9.35 -1.52
CA ALA A 34 6.18 8.37 -2.54
C ALA A 34 5.35 7.21 -1.96
N GLN A 35 5.71 6.68 -0.79
CA GLN A 35 4.93 5.64 -0.11
C GLN A 35 3.51 6.12 0.19
N ILE A 36 3.33 7.34 0.70
CA ILE A 36 2.01 7.93 0.96
C ILE A 36 1.18 8.01 -0.33
N SER A 37 1.75 8.57 -1.40
CA SER A 37 1.04 8.67 -2.69
C SER A 37 0.62 7.32 -3.25
N VAL A 38 1.44 6.28 -3.06
CA VAL A 38 1.11 4.91 -3.46
C VAL A 38 -0.01 4.34 -2.60
N GLU A 39 0.04 4.50 -1.27
CA GLU A 39 -1.03 4.04 -0.38
C GLU A 39 -2.37 4.67 -0.74
N GLU A 40 -2.42 5.98 -0.93
CA GLU A 40 -3.67 6.70 -1.22
C GLU A 40 -4.32 6.23 -2.53
N LYS A 41 -3.52 5.99 -3.57
CA LYS A 41 -4.03 5.49 -4.86
C LYS A 41 -4.60 4.07 -4.73
N ILE A 42 -4.05 3.26 -3.82
CA ILE A 42 -4.48 1.88 -3.61
C ILE A 42 -5.69 1.83 -2.70
N GLU A 43 -5.71 2.63 -1.64
CA GLU A 43 -6.90 2.82 -0.81
C GLU A 43 -8.07 3.27 -1.70
N ALA A 44 -7.87 4.24 -2.59
CA ALA A 44 -8.90 4.67 -3.55
C ALA A 44 -9.38 3.53 -4.46
N ALA A 45 -8.46 2.73 -5.02
CA ALA A 45 -8.82 1.60 -5.88
C ALA A 45 -9.56 0.48 -5.12
N LEU A 46 -9.19 0.20 -3.87
CA LEU A 46 -9.86 -0.79 -3.03
C LEU A 46 -11.27 -0.32 -2.62
N LEU A 47 -11.43 0.97 -2.35
CA LEU A 47 -12.74 1.56 -2.09
C LEU A 47 -13.67 1.43 -3.31
N ASP A 48 -13.15 1.71 -4.52
CA ASP A 48 -13.88 1.54 -5.79
C ASP A 48 -14.29 0.07 -6.03
N ASP A 49 -13.43 -0.89 -5.67
CA ASP A 49 -13.73 -2.33 -5.73
C ASP A 49 -14.68 -2.83 -4.61
N GLY A 50 -15.14 -1.94 -3.72
CA GLY A 50 -16.17 -2.21 -2.71
C GLY A 50 -15.66 -2.72 -1.36
N PHE A 51 -14.35 -2.57 -1.07
CA PHE A 51 -13.82 -2.84 0.25
C PHE A 51 -14.19 -1.71 1.22
N SER A 52 -14.48 -2.04 2.49
CA SER A 52 -14.75 -1.02 3.50
C SER A 52 -13.44 -0.35 3.97
N PRO A 53 -13.49 0.93 4.40
CA PRO A 53 -12.34 1.61 4.99
C PRO A 53 -11.70 0.83 6.14
N ASP A 54 -12.52 0.22 7.02
CA ASP A 54 -12.04 -0.62 8.12
C ASP A 54 -11.28 -1.86 7.64
N ALA A 55 -11.75 -2.53 6.59
CA ALA A 55 -11.07 -3.69 6.03
C ALA A 55 -9.72 -3.33 5.42
N ILE A 56 -9.64 -2.18 4.76
CA ILE A 56 -8.39 -1.65 4.20
C ILE A 56 -7.42 -1.29 5.34
N PHE A 57 -7.90 -0.57 6.35
CA PHE A 57 -7.10 -0.18 7.51
C PHE A 57 -6.58 -1.38 8.31
N ALA A 58 -7.38 -2.44 8.46
CA ALA A 58 -6.98 -3.68 9.11
C ALA A 58 -5.86 -4.41 8.34
N LYS A 59 -5.86 -4.31 7.00
CA LYS A 59 -4.86 -4.95 6.11
C LYS A 59 -3.67 -4.05 5.77
N ARG A 60 -3.62 -2.80 6.26
CA ARG A 60 -2.58 -1.81 5.90
C ARG A 60 -1.15 -2.32 6.08
N HIS A 61 -0.87 -3.07 7.15
CA HIS A 61 0.47 -3.61 7.43
C HIS A 61 0.90 -4.66 6.40
N GLN A 62 -0.05 -5.45 5.90
CA GLN A 62 0.18 -6.46 4.86
C GLN A 62 0.39 -5.77 3.51
N ILE A 63 -0.44 -4.78 3.19
CA ILE A 63 -0.31 -3.92 1.99
C ILE A 63 1.09 -3.29 1.95
N ARG A 64 1.50 -2.62 3.05
CA ARG A 64 2.82 -2.01 3.20
C ARG A 64 3.96 -3.03 3.08
N GLY A 65 3.83 -4.17 3.74
CA GLY A 65 4.83 -5.24 3.72
C GLY A 65 5.07 -5.76 2.30
N PHE A 66 4.00 -6.03 1.56
CA PHE A 66 4.10 -6.53 0.19
C PHE A 66 4.69 -5.48 -0.77
N MET A 67 4.27 -4.21 -0.65
CA MET A 67 4.58 -3.20 -1.66
C MET A 67 5.86 -2.43 -1.41
N PHE A 68 6.18 -2.15 -0.14
CA PHE A 68 7.31 -1.29 0.21
C PHE A 68 8.51 -2.10 0.72
N TYR A 69 8.25 -3.29 1.25
CA TYR A 69 9.26 -4.11 1.91
C TYR A 69 9.23 -5.57 1.44
N PRO A 70 9.25 -5.85 0.11
CA PRO A 70 9.24 -7.22 -0.37
C PRO A 70 10.49 -7.96 0.15
N GLY A 71 10.28 -9.13 0.77
CA GLY A 71 11.37 -9.87 1.44
C GLY A 71 11.92 -9.19 2.70
N GLY A 72 11.20 -8.23 3.29
CA GLY A 72 11.58 -7.56 4.53
C GLY A 72 12.65 -6.47 4.37
N THR A 73 12.92 -6.03 3.14
CA THR A 73 13.89 -4.96 2.85
C THR A 73 13.24 -3.85 2.06
N SER A 74 13.53 -2.59 2.40
CA SER A 74 13.00 -1.44 1.67
C SER A 74 13.42 -1.46 0.19
N LEU A 75 12.61 -0.88 -0.69
CA LEU A 75 13.00 -0.62 -2.08
C LEU A 75 13.93 0.60 -2.17
N THR A 76 14.51 0.87 -3.35
CA THR A 76 15.31 2.09 -3.59
C THR A 76 14.41 3.26 -3.98
N GLU A 77 14.85 4.49 -3.75
CA GLU A 77 14.09 5.69 -4.14
C GLU A 77 13.70 5.71 -5.64
N PRO A 78 14.58 5.38 -6.60
CA PRO A 78 14.20 5.28 -8.01
C PRO A 78 13.08 4.26 -8.27
N THR A 79 13.00 3.19 -7.47
CA THR A 79 11.94 2.18 -7.57
C THR A 79 10.60 2.75 -7.10
N TYR A 80 10.60 3.49 -5.98
CA TYR A 80 9.39 4.17 -5.48
C TYR A 80 8.88 5.23 -6.47
N VAL A 81 9.77 6.05 -7.02
CA VAL A 81 9.43 7.03 -8.06
C VAL A 81 8.89 6.32 -9.31
N GLY A 82 9.48 5.17 -9.68
CA GLY A 82 8.99 4.32 -10.76
C GLY A 82 7.58 3.77 -10.50
N TYR A 83 7.26 3.40 -9.26
CA TYR A 83 5.91 2.96 -8.87
C TYR A 83 4.89 4.09 -8.97
N VAL A 84 5.19 5.28 -8.45
CA VAL A 84 4.30 6.43 -8.58
C VAL A 84 3.99 6.72 -10.05
N ARG A 85 5.03 6.79 -10.89
CA ARG A 85 4.87 6.99 -12.35
C ARG A 85 4.07 5.88 -13.01
N SER A 86 4.30 4.63 -12.63
CA SER A 86 3.57 3.48 -13.19
C SER A 86 2.11 3.50 -12.79
N ILE A 87 1.80 3.84 -11.53
CA ILE A 87 0.43 3.94 -11.05
C ILE A 87 -0.27 5.15 -11.70
N ASP A 88 0.37 6.30 -11.86
CA ASP A 88 -0.22 7.43 -12.58
C ASP A 88 -0.55 7.09 -14.05
N ASN A 89 0.36 6.37 -14.72
CA ASN A 89 0.14 5.91 -16.09
C ASN A 89 -0.93 4.79 -16.19
N LEU A 90 -1.11 3.96 -15.16
CA LEU A 90 -2.11 2.88 -15.11
C LEU A 90 -3.48 3.37 -14.61
N ALA A 91 -3.52 4.37 -13.73
CA ALA A 91 -4.74 5.01 -13.23
C ALA A 91 -5.51 5.71 -14.35
N HIS A 92 -4.82 6.16 -15.40
CA HIS A 92 -5.44 6.69 -16.62
C HIS A 92 -6.19 5.63 -17.47
N ARG A 93 -6.06 4.33 -17.18
CA ARG A 93 -6.73 3.27 -17.95
C ARG A 93 -7.15 2.08 -17.10
N HIS A 94 -8.24 2.19 -16.31
CA HIS A 94 -9.13 1.07 -15.88
C HIS A 94 -8.50 -0.28 -15.42
N ARG A 95 -7.21 -0.35 -15.06
CA ARG A 95 -6.45 -1.61 -14.92
C ARG A 95 -5.69 -1.76 -13.60
N ILE A 96 -6.02 -0.99 -12.56
CA ILE A 96 -5.48 -1.24 -11.22
C ILE A 96 -6.00 -2.58 -10.64
N ARG A 97 -7.12 -3.10 -11.18
CA ARG A 97 -7.78 -4.35 -10.78
C ARG A 97 -6.95 -5.64 -10.80
N ARG A 98 -5.88 -5.75 -11.59
CA ARG A 98 -5.23 -7.06 -11.86
C ARG A 98 -3.72 -7.11 -11.59
N LEU A 99 -3.06 -5.96 -11.41
CA LEU A 99 -1.59 -5.88 -11.43
C LEU A 99 -0.95 -5.51 -10.09
N TRP A 100 -1.71 -5.00 -9.11
CA TRP A 100 -1.10 -4.41 -7.90
C TRP A 100 -1.69 -4.87 -6.57
N ILE A 101 -2.85 -5.52 -6.55
CA ILE A 101 -3.38 -6.13 -5.32
C ILE A 101 -2.84 -7.56 -5.25
N PRO A 102 -1.99 -7.91 -4.27
CA PRO A 102 -1.53 -9.28 -4.10
C PRO A 102 -2.71 -10.23 -3.85
N PRO A 103 -2.69 -11.46 -4.42
CA PRO A 103 -3.76 -12.44 -4.28
C PRO A 103 -4.33 -12.65 -2.86
N PRO A 104 -3.52 -12.68 -1.77
CA PRO A 104 -4.05 -12.83 -0.40
C PRO A 104 -4.94 -11.67 0.09
N LEU A 105 -4.95 -10.53 -0.60
CA LEU A 105 -5.84 -9.41 -0.27
C LEU A 105 -7.16 -9.44 -1.04
N LEU A 106 -7.27 -10.27 -2.09
CA LEU A 106 -8.45 -10.40 -2.95
C LEU A 106 -9.54 -11.33 -2.38
N THR A 107 -9.32 -11.94 -1.22
CA THR A 107 -10.36 -12.75 -0.55
C THR A 107 -11.41 -11.82 0.05
N ARG A 108 -12.56 -11.69 -0.61
CA ARG A 108 -13.78 -11.14 0.00
C ARG A 108 -14.10 -11.94 1.26
N PRO A 109 -14.47 -11.32 2.39
CA PRO A 109 -15.18 -12.06 3.43
C PRO A 109 -16.49 -12.57 2.80
N LEU A 110 -16.69 -13.88 2.76
CA LEU A 110 -17.99 -14.46 2.45
C LEU A 110 -18.95 -14.01 3.55
N ASN A 111 -19.67 -12.92 3.32
CA ASN A 111 -20.85 -12.62 4.10
C ASN A 111 -21.95 -13.55 3.57
N LEU A 112 -21.95 -14.80 4.06
CA LEU A 112 -23.06 -15.72 3.82
C LEU A 112 -24.25 -15.20 4.62
N PRO A 113 -25.37 -14.80 3.98
CA PRO A 113 -26.59 -14.55 4.73
C PRO A 113 -26.99 -15.83 5.45
N HIS A 114 -27.24 -15.70 6.75
CA HIS A 114 -27.69 -16.76 7.65
C HIS A 114 -29.16 -17.09 7.39
N SER A 115 -29.48 -17.54 6.18
CA SER A 115 -30.84 -17.96 5.81
C SER A 115 -30.72 -19.02 4.75
N TYR A 116 -30.52 -20.29 5.14
CA TYR A 116 -30.98 -21.52 4.46
C TYR A 116 -30.45 -22.73 5.25
N LEU A 117 -31.03 -22.96 6.42
CA LEU A 117 -31.19 -24.29 6.99
C LEU A 117 -32.66 -24.38 7.40
N VAL A 118 -33.45 -25.03 6.54
CA VAL A 118 -34.76 -25.59 6.87
C VAL A 118 -34.57 -27.10 6.89
#